data_AF-A0AAE2EJ57-F1
#
_entry.id   AF-A0AAE2EJ57-F1
#
_cell.length_a   1.000
_cell.length_b   1.000
_cell.length_c   1.000
_cell.angle_alpha   90.00
_cell.angle_beta   90.00
_cell.angle_gamma   90.00
#
_symmetry.space_group_name_H-M   'P 1'
#
loop_
_entity.id
_entity.type
_entity.pdbx_description
1 polymer ?
#
loop_
_entity_poly.entity_id
_entity_poly.type
_entity_poly.pdbx_seq_one_letter_code
_entity_poly.pdbx_strand_id
1 'polypeptide(L)'
;MLKTYKKVKIPILLKIAKLPKSSFYEWKHKLENTIDKDKELKEMIVDIFSKSFETYGYRRLKMALKSKGYIVNHKKILRLTKELGVQCIKFRTKNGRYSLIKELLEKLQIMF
;
A
#
# COMPACT_ATOMS: atom_id res chain seq x y z
N MET A 1 3.65 -12.67 19.12
CA MET A 1 4.09 -14.06 18.84
C MET A 1 3.10 -14.68 17.86
N LEU A 2 3.52 -15.00 16.64
CA LEU A 2 2.67 -15.72 15.69
C LEU A 2 2.56 -17.18 16.16
N LYS A 3 1.34 -17.63 16.49
CA LYS A 3 1.07 -19.03 16.87
C LYS A 3 1.48 -19.95 15.71
N THR A 4 2.53 -20.72 15.89
CA THR A 4 2.95 -21.74 14.92
C THR A 4 2.03 -22.95 15.06
N TYR A 5 1.04 -23.03 14.18
CA TYR A 5 0.16 -24.18 14.10
C TYR A 5 0.89 -25.36 13.45
N LYS A 6 0.64 -26.56 13.99
CA LYS A 6 1.17 -27.86 13.52
C LYS A 6 0.96 -28.01 12.00
N LYS A 7 1.92 -28.61 11.27
CA LYS A 7 1.79 -28.85 9.82
C LYS A 7 0.56 -29.74 9.53
N VAL A 8 -0.56 -29.12 9.16
CA VAL A 8 -1.78 -29.82 8.71
C VAL A 8 -1.75 -29.97 7.19
N LYS A 9 -2.19 -31.13 6.67
CA LYS A 9 -2.28 -31.38 5.23
C LYS A 9 -3.36 -30.47 4.61
N ILE A 10 -2.99 -29.67 3.60
CA ILE A 10 -3.88 -28.74 2.87
C ILE A 10 -5.21 -29.39 2.42
N PRO A 11 -5.25 -30.63 1.90
CA PRO A 11 -6.51 -31.27 1.51
C PRO A 11 -7.55 -31.38 2.64
N ILE A 12 -7.11 -31.56 3.89
CA ILE A 12 -8.00 -31.66 5.06
C ILE A 12 -8.67 -30.32 5.33
N LEU A 13 -7.89 -29.22 5.28
CA LEU A 13 -8.38 -27.86 5.46
C LEU A 13 -9.40 -27.49 4.39
N LEU A 14 -9.12 -27.84 3.13
CA LEU A 14 -10.03 -27.59 2.01
C LEU A 14 -11.34 -28.36 2.13
N LYS A 15 -11.29 -29.60 2.65
CA LYS A 15 -12.49 -30.40 2.91
C LYS A 15 -13.38 -29.78 3.99
N ILE A 16 -12.77 -29.26 5.08
CA ILE A 16 -13.49 -28.56 6.14
C ILE A 16 -14.10 -27.25 5.60
N ALA A 17 -13.34 -26.50 4.81
CA ALA A 17 -13.77 -25.24 4.21
C ALA A 17 -14.74 -25.40 3.02
N LYS A 18 -15.02 -26.64 2.59
CA LYS A 18 -15.84 -26.96 1.39
C LYS A 18 -15.34 -26.25 0.12
N LEU A 19 -14.02 -26.14 -0.04
CA LEU A 19 -13.38 -25.49 -1.20
C LEU A 19 -12.77 -26.51 -2.16
N PRO A 20 -12.89 -26.32 -3.49
CA PRO A 20 -12.23 -27.16 -4.46
C PRO A 20 -10.72 -26.95 -4.46
N LYS A 21 -9.97 -28.05 -4.63
CA LYS A 21 -8.50 -28.05 -4.64
C LYS A 21 -7.92 -27.18 -5.76
N SER A 22 -8.52 -27.22 -6.94
CA SER A 22 -8.11 -26.42 -8.10
C SER A 22 -8.13 -24.92 -7.80
N SER A 23 -9.25 -24.40 -7.27
CA SER A 23 -9.36 -22.99 -6.93
C SER A 23 -8.33 -22.56 -5.88
N PHE A 24 -8.05 -23.39 -4.88
CA PHE A 24 -7.01 -23.07 -3.89
C PHE A 24 -5.64 -22.87 -4.53
N TYR A 25 -5.19 -23.81 -5.38
CA TYR A 25 -3.86 -23.71 -6.01
C TYR A 25 -3.80 -22.61 -7.08
N GLU A 26 -4.90 -22.32 -7.77
CA GLU A 26 -4.99 -21.19 -8.69
C GLU A 26 -4.81 -19.85 -7.96
N TRP A 27 -5.52 -19.65 -6.85
CA TRP A 27 -5.40 -18.45 -6.02
C TRP A 27 -4.03 -18.36 -5.36
N LYS A 28 -3.48 -19.48 -4.91
CA LYS A 28 -2.10 -19.54 -4.40
C LYS A 28 -1.11 -19.09 -5.46
N HIS A 29 -1.21 -19.61 -6.69
CA HIS A 29 -0.36 -19.17 -7.79
C HIS A 29 -0.53 -17.70 -8.12
N LYS A 30 -1.77 -17.17 -8.10
CA LYS A 30 -2.03 -15.74 -8.30
C LYS A 30 -1.36 -14.88 -7.22
N LEU A 31 -1.38 -15.32 -5.96
CA LEU A 31 -0.76 -14.64 -4.82
C LEU A 31 0.78 -14.74 -4.85
N GLU A 32 1.34 -15.89 -5.20
CA GLU A 32 2.80 -16.09 -5.27
C GLU A 32 3.42 -15.45 -6.52
N ASN A 33 2.69 -15.42 -7.63
CA ASN A 33 3.14 -14.82 -8.89
C ASN A 33 2.79 -13.33 -9.01
N THR A 34 2.42 -12.64 -7.93
CA THR A 34 2.40 -11.17 -7.94
C THR A 34 3.84 -10.64 -7.96
N ILE A 35 4.53 -10.82 -9.08
CA ILE A 35 5.74 -10.08 -9.37
C ILE A 35 5.30 -8.63 -9.47
N ASP A 36 5.63 -7.84 -8.44
CA ASP A 36 5.35 -6.43 -8.42
C ASP A 36 6.16 -5.76 -9.53
N LYS A 37 5.54 -5.59 -10.69
CA LYS A 37 6.14 -4.92 -11.86
C LYS A 37 6.56 -3.49 -11.53
N ASP A 38 6.03 -2.93 -10.44
CA ASP A 38 6.34 -1.59 -9.99
C ASP A 38 7.40 -1.59 -8.88
N LYS A 39 7.99 -2.73 -8.50
CA LYS A 39 8.96 -2.85 -7.39
C LYS A 39 10.15 -1.91 -7.55
N GLU A 40 10.83 -1.94 -8.71
CA GLU A 40 11.97 -1.06 -8.98
C GLU A 40 11.57 0.43 -8.90
N LEU A 41 10.39 0.76 -9.42
CA LEU A 41 9.86 2.12 -9.38
C LEU A 41 9.51 2.55 -7.95
N LYS A 42 8.98 1.64 -7.13
CA LYS A 42 8.70 1.87 -5.70
C LYS A 42 9.98 2.14 -4.93
N GLU A 43 11.02 1.33 -5.14
CA GLU A 43 12.34 1.51 -4.51
C GLU A 43 12.96 2.87 -4.86
N MET A 44 12.91 3.27 -6.15
CA MET A 44 13.39 4.59 -6.57
C MET A 44 12.60 5.75 -5.98
N ILE A 45 11.27 5.62 -5.87
CA ILE A 45 10.43 6.64 -5.25
C ILE A 45 10.82 6.83 -3.78
N VAL A 46 11.06 5.73 -3.04
CA VAL A 46 11.50 5.77 -1.64
C VAL A 46 12.89 6.41 -1.51
N ASP A 47 13.84 6.04 -2.37
CA ASP A 47 15.20 6.63 -2.40
C ASP A 47 15.15 8.15 -2.59
N ILE A 48 14.41 8.62 -3.60
CA ILE A 48 14.27 10.06 -3.88
C ILE A 48 13.55 10.76 -2.73
N PHE A 49 12.52 10.14 -2.18
CA PHE A 49 11.76 10.72 -1.07
C PHE A 49 12.61 10.88 0.19
N SER A 50 13.38 9.85 0.55
CA SER A 50 14.33 9.87 1.68
C SER A 50 15.38 10.97 1.50
N LYS A 51 16.00 11.06 0.31
CA LYS A 51 16.96 12.13 -0.04
C LYS A 51 16.37 13.54 0.02
N SER A 52 15.05 13.65 -0.19
CA SER A 52 14.34 14.93 -0.15
C SER A 52 13.85 15.35 1.24
N PHE A 53 14.27 14.67 2.31
CA PHE A 53 13.78 14.88 3.68
C PHE A 53 12.25 14.89 3.77
N GLU A 54 11.61 13.97 3.03
CA GLU A 54 10.16 13.75 3.01
C GLU A 54 9.33 14.97 2.56
N THR A 55 9.97 15.93 1.91
CA THR A 55 9.33 17.18 1.49
C THR A 55 8.70 17.09 0.10
N TYR A 56 9.05 16.06 -0.68
CA TYR A 56 8.59 15.96 -2.06
C TYR A 56 7.23 15.26 -2.12
N GLY A 57 6.22 15.99 -2.61
CA GLY A 57 4.98 15.39 -3.07
C GLY A 57 5.13 14.76 -4.47
N TYR A 58 4.09 14.07 -4.93
CA TYR A 58 4.10 13.33 -6.21
C TYR A 58 4.49 14.20 -7.43
N ARG A 59 4.19 15.51 -7.41
CA ARG A 59 4.59 16.47 -8.46
C ARG A 59 6.11 16.64 -8.53
N ARG A 60 6.77 16.87 -7.39
CA ARG A 60 8.23 17.01 -7.31
C ARG A 60 8.93 15.67 -7.54
N LEU A 61 8.36 14.58 -7.05
CA LEU A 61 8.82 13.21 -7.36
C LEU A 61 8.83 12.93 -8.86
N LYS A 62 7.79 13.34 -9.60
CA LYS A 62 7.76 13.22 -11.08
C LYS A 62 8.92 13.97 -11.73
N MET A 63 9.22 15.18 -11.28
CA MET A 63 10.33 15.98 -11.83
C MET A 63 11.69 15.33 -11.53
N ALA A 64 11.88 14.84 -10.30
CA ALA A 64 13.10 14.13 -9.92
C ALA A 64 13.29 12.82 -10.71
N LEU A 65 12.21 12.06 -10.92
CA LEU A 65 12.23 10.85 -11.76
C LEU A 65 12.54 11.20 -13.22
N LYS A 66 11.97 12.28 -13.75
CA LYS A 66 12.26 12.76 -15.11
C LYS A 66 13.72 13.18 -15.26
N SER A 67 14.29 13.84 -14.25
CA SER A 67 15.72 14.21 -14.22
C SER A 67 16.64 12.99 -14.27
N LYS A 68 16.24 11.88 -13.63
CA LYS A 68 16.93 10.58 -13.70
C LYS A 68 16.64 9.78 -14.99
N GLY A 69 15.91 10.34 -15.96
CA GLY A 69 15.59 9.68 -17.23
C GLY A 69 14.32 8.82 -17.24
N TYR A 70 13.56 8.76 -16.14
CA TYR A 70 12.34 7.96 -16.06
C TYR A 70 11.10 8.76 -16.47
N ILE A 71 10.48 8.37 -17.58
CA ILE A 71 9.23 8.97 -18.06
C ILE A 71 8.04 8.17 -17.51
N VAL A 72 7.57 8.56 -16.32
CA VAL A 72 6.44 7.91 -15.66
C VAL A 72 5.24 8.83 -15.61
N ASN A 73 4.06 8.29 -15.90
CA ASN A 73 2.81 9.03 -15.77
C ASN A 73 2.56 9.46 -14.31
N HIS A 74 2.16 10.71 -14.10
CA HIS A 74 1.86 11.28 -12.79
C HIS A 74 0.79 10.50 -12.02
N LYS A 75 -0.20 9.91 -12.71
CA LYS A 75 -1.23 9.05 -12.09
C LYS A 75 -0.61 7.79 -11.48
N LYS A 76 0.39 7.20 -12.13
CA LYS A 76 1.10 6.01 -11.65
C LYS A 76 1.90 6.34 -10.39
N ILE A 77 2.65 7.44 -10.41
CA ILE A 77 3.39 7.94 -9.23
C ILE A 77 2.43 8.21 -8.07
N LEU A 78 1.27 8.83 -8.33
CA LEU A 78 0.27 9.11 -7.31
C LEU A 78 -0.31 7.83 -6.68
N ARG A 79 -0.57 6.80 -7.47
CA ARG A 79 -1.01 5.49 -6.96
C ARG A 79 0.06 4.86 -6.07
N LEU A 80 1.30 4.78 -6.58
CA LEU A 80 2.40 4.13 -5.87
C LEU A 80 2.78 4.85 -4.57
N THR A 81 2.82 6.18 -4.57
CA THR A 81 3.08 6.97 -3.35
C THR A 81 2.00 6.77 -2.29
N LYS A 82 0.73 6.61 -2.68
CA LYS A 82 -0.35 6.25 -1.76
C LYS A 82 -0.20 4.83 -1.21
N GLU A 83 0.08 3.85 -2.06
CA GLU A 83 0.31 2.45 -1.66
C GLU A 83 1.48 2.33 -0.67
N LEU A 84 2.55 3.10 -0.89
CA LEU A 84 3.73 3.12 -0.03
C LEU A 84 3.56 3.98 1.24
N GLY A 85 2.47 4.74 1.36
CA GLY A 85 2.32 5.72 2.45
C GLY A 85 3.28 6.92 2.38
N VAL A 86 4.00 7.06 1.27
CA VAL A 86 5.01 8.10 1.03
C VAL A 86 4.29 9.38 0.61
N GLN A 87 3.93 10.21 1.59
CA GLN A 87 3.23 11.47 1.37
C GLN A 87 3.98 12.62 2.04
N CYS A 88 3.98 13.78 1.40
CA CYS A 88 4.57 14.98 1.97
C CYS A 88 3.76 15.42 3.22
N ILE A 89 4.36 15.29 4.41
CA ILE A 89 3.69 15.59 5.67
C ILE A 89 3.76 17.10 6.00
N LYS A 90 4.82 17.79 5.56
CA LYS A 90 5.13 19.18 5.97
C LYS A 90 4.11 20.24 5.58
N PHE A 91 3.29 20.02 4.54
CA PHE A 91 2.29 20.99 4.07
C PHE A 91 0.85 20.53 4.25
N ARG A 92 0.58 19.65 5.24
CA ARG A 92 -0.80 19.27 5.55
C ARG A 92 -1.52 20.49 6.13
N THR A 93 -2.21 21.25 5.28
CA THR A 93 -3.15 22.27 5.74
C THR A 93 -4.13 21.56 6.68
N LYS A 94 -4.24 22.01 7.93
CA LYS A 94 -5.30 21.56 8.83
C LYS A 94 -6.62 21.99 8.19
N ASN A 95 -7.25 21.11 7.41
CA ASN A 95 -8.61 21.33 6.95
C ASN A 95 -9.52 21.20 8.18
N GLY A 96 -9.71 22.32 8.90
CA GLY A 96 -10.41 22.38 10.18
C GLY A 96 -11.81 21.77 10.14
N ARG A 97 -12.47 21.81 8.98
CA ARG A 97 -13.81 21.21 8.79
C ARG A 97 -13.80 19.68 8.89
N TYR A 98 -12.79 18.99 8.35
CA TYR A 98 -12.73 17.52 8.38
C TYR A 98 -12.27 16.99 9.74
N SER A 99 -11.38 17.71 10.44
CA SER A 99 -10.96 17.32 11.80
C SER A 99 -12.11 17.38 12.80
N LEU A 100 -12.94 18.43 12.74
CA LEU A 100 -14.12 18.57 13.61
C LEU A 100 -15.15 17.46 13.36
N ILE A 101 -15.41 17.14 12.09
CA ILE A 101 -16.35 16.06 11.71
C ILE A 101 -15.81 14.69 12.14
N LYS A 102 -14.50 14.45 11.98
CA LYS A 102 -13.85 13.20 12.42
C LYS A 102 -13.92 13.02 13.94
N GLU A 103 -13.70 14.08 14.69
CA GLU A 103 -13.74 14.09 16.16
C GLU A 103 -15.17 13.87 16.69
N LEU A 104 -16.19 14.42 16.01
CA LEU A 104 -17.61 14.14 16.27
C LEU A 104 -17.98 12.67 16.00
N LEU A 105 -17.49 12.10 14.89
CA LEU A 105 -17.73 10.70 14.54
C LEU A 105 -17.06 9.72 15.51
N GLU A 106 -15.82 9.99 15.93
CA GLU A 106 -15.13 9.18 16.93
C GLU A 106 -15.83 9.25 18.30
N LYS A 107 -16.34 10.42 18.70
CA LYS A 107 -17.15 10.57 19.92
C LYS A 107 -18.48 9.82 19.85
N LEU A 108 -19.13 9.75 18.68
CA LEU A 108 -20.36 8.98 18.47
C LEU A 108 -20.12 7.47 18.48
N GLN A 109 -18.98 7.00 17.97
CA GLN A 109 -18.63 5.57 17.97
C GLN A 109 -18.30 4.99 19.35
N ILE A 110 -17.94 5.83 20.32
CA ILE A 110 -17.69 5.44 21.72
C ILE A 110 -19.01 5.42 22.54
N MET A 111 -20.08 5.98 21.98
CA MET A 111 -21.37 6.18 22.67
C MET A 111 -22.42 5.09 22.34
N PHE A 112 -22.06 4.10 21.52
CA PHE A 112 -22.83 2.88 21.22
C PHE A 112 -22.04 1.65 21.66
#